data_AF-A0A7Y6TUD8-F1
#
_entry.id   AF-A0A7Y6TUD8-F1
#
_cell.length_a   1.000
_cell.length_b   1.000
_cell.length_c   1.000
_cell.angle_alpha   90.00
_cell.angle_beta   90.00
_cell.angle_gamma   90.00
#
_symmetry.space_group_name_H-M   'P 1'
#
loop_
_entity.id
_entity.type
_entity.pdbx_description
1 polymer ?
#
loop_
_entity_poly.entity_id
_entity_poly.type
_entity_poly.pdbx_seq_one_letter_code
_entity_poly.pdbx_strand_id
1 'polypeptide(L)'
;MALKSITKKQKRLFLIINLFTLSAFSFTGLANAVLPVAEKNSEANALLQDQIRKQQLIPKPQKSVSEKKGIERQAIRFPHESNCHQIDKVYLRQDSKKLHLEKLRYFTSQAEGQCLGIAGINLLAKTLQNEIIRLGYITTRVNLPNQNLSDHALTFEINAGKIGNIVVNKASGDYISLRNTLPGFVE
;
A
#
# COMPACT_ATOMS: atom_id res chain seq x y z
N MET A 1 -15.85 49.13 8.29
CA MET A 1 -14.86 48.11 8.68
C MET A 1 -13.54 48.46 8.00
N ALA A 2 -12.64 49.18 8.69
CA ALA A 2 -11.54 48.64 9.53
C ALA A 2 -10.39 48.09 8.67
N LEU A 3 -9.11 48.40 8.91
CA LEU A 3 -8.43 49.55 9.48
C LEU A 3 -6.97 49.38 9.03
N LYS A 4 -6.36 50.46 8.55
CA LYS A 4 -5.00 50.55 8.02
C LYS A 4 -3.96 50.47 9.16
N SER A 5 -2.84 49.82 8.84
CA SER A 5 -1.47 50.21 9.20
C SER A 5 -0.85 49.76 10.54
N ILE A 6 0.43 49.46 10.39
CA ILE A 6 1.37 48.74 11.25
C ILE A 6 2.40 49.75 11.81
N THR A 7 2.90 49.48 13.02
CA THR A 7 4.19 49.90 13.65
C THR A 7 4.54 51.39 13.84
N LYS A 8 4.52 51.89 15.09
CA LYS A 8 5.42 52.96 15.59
C LYS A 8 5.36 53.20 17.13
N LYS A 9 5.53 52.19 18.00
CA LYS A 9 5.49 52.42 19.47
C LYS A 9 6.51 51.62 20.28
N GLN A 10 7.70 51.44 19.71
CA GLN A 10 8.92 51.02 20.40
C GLN A 10 9.85 52.24 20.44
N LYS A 11 10.50 52.54 21.58
CA LYS A 11 11.56 53.57 21.81
C LYS A 11 11.24 54.89 22.57
N ARG A 12 10.14 55.07 23.30
CA ARG A 12 9.96 56.32 24.10
C ARG A 12 9.55 56.17 25.56
N LEU A 13 9.73 55.00 26.17
CA LEU A 13 9.46 54.79 27.60
C LEU A 13 10.72 54.39 28.38
N PHE A 14 11.86 54.93 27.96
CA PHE A 14 13.06 55.13 28.79
C PHE A 14 13.13 56.64 28.99
N LEU A 15 12.82 57.18 30.18
CA LEU A 15 13.68 58.21 30.78
C LEU A 15 13.33 58.69 32.20
N ILE A 16 12.15 58.51 32.77
CA ILE A 16 11.82 59.22 34.02
C ILE A 16 11.14 58.29 35.01
N ILE A 17 11.89 57.81 36.00
CA ILE A 17 11.60 57.85 37.44
C ILE A 17 12.71 57.01 38.12
N ASN A 18 13.79 57.72 38.44
CA ASN A 18 14.76 57.38 39.48
C ASN A 18 14.33 58.17 40.72
N LEU A 19 13.90 57.53 41.81
CA LEU A 19 14.22 57.87 43.22
C LEU A 19 13.38 57.02 44.18
N PHE A 20 13.99 56.60 45.30
CA PHE A 20 13.42 55.83 46.44
C PHE A 20 13.10 54.37 46.10
N THR A 21 13.81 53.35 46.60
CA THR A 21 14.12 53.13 48.02
C THR A 21 15.42 52.37 48.23
N LEU A 22 16.11 52.76 49.30
CA LEU A 22 17.32 52.20 49.88
C LEU A 22 16.92 51.01 50.77
N SER A 23 17.41 49.80 50.50
CA SER A 23 17.53 48.76 51.53
C SER A 23 18.70 47.83 51.20
N ALA A 24 19.66 47.82 52.12
CA ALA A 24 20.89 47.04 52.07
C ALA A 24 20.64 45.54 51.94
N PHE A 25 21.34 44.90 51.00
CA PHE A 25 21.65 43.47 51.07
C PHE A 25 23.15 43.33 50.81
N SER A 26 23.92 43.24 51.88
CA SER A 26 25.32 42.82 51.82
C SER A 26 25.33 41.33 51.47
N PHE A 27 25.59 41.01 50.19
CA PHE A 27 25.95 39.66 49.80
C PHE A 27 27.46 39.49 50.00
N THR A 28 27.84 38.86 51.10
CA THR A 28 29.20 38.33 51.28
C THR A 28 29.38 37.14 50.34
N GLY A 29 30.40 37.21 49.49
CA GLY A 29 30.80 36.09 48.63
C GLY A 29 31.45 34.98 49.44
N LEU A 30 30.96 33.75 49.28
CA LEU A 30 31.77 32.54 49.45
C LEU A 30 32.17 32.03 48.06
N ALA A 31 33.47 32.02 47.80
CA ALA A 31 34.06 31.33 46.67
C ALA A 31 33.97 29.82 46.93
N ASN A 32 33.10 29.13 46.19
CA ASN A 32 33.16 27.68 46.10
C ASN A 32 34.10 27.31 44.95
N ALA A 33 35.19 26.62 45.27
CA ALA A 33 36.05 25.99 44.28
C ALA A 33 35.24 24.95 43.50
N VAL A 34 35.09 25.17 42.19
CA VAL A 34 34.51 24.19 41.26
C VAL A 34 35.60 23.20 40.88
N LEU A 35 35.50 21.96 41.36
CA LEU A 35 36.20 20.82 40.77
C LEU A 35 35.48 20.42 39.46
N PRO A 36 36.19 20.09 38.37
CA PRO A 36 35.55 19.70 37.12
C PRO A 36 35.04 18.27 37.24
N VAL A 37 33.72 18.08 37.33
CA VAL A 37 33.08 16.79 37.08
C VAL A 37 32.44 16.87 35.70
N ALA A 38 33.24 16.69 34.66
CA ALA A 38 32.75 16.66 33.29
C ALA A 38 33.64 15.78 32.41
N GLU A 39 33.50 14.45 32.52
CA GLU A 39 33.96 13.58 31.43
C GLU A 39 33.23 12.22 31.40
N LYS A 40 32.94 11.60 32.54
CA LYS A 40 32.38 10.23 32.56
C LYS A 40 30.90 10.11 32.11
N ASN A 41 30.17 11.23 32.09
CA ASN A 41 28.72 11.23 31.82
C ASN A 41 28.39 11.41 30.32
N SER A 42 29.30 11.95 29.49
CA SER A 42 29.01 12.22 28.08
C SER A 42 29.02 10.94 27.22
N GLU A 43 29.99 10.06 27.44
CA GLU A 43 30.10 8.76 26.74
C GLU A 43 28.93 7.83 27.08
N ALA A 44 28.54 7.80 28.37
CA ALA A 44 27.39 7.02 28.83
C ALA A 44 26.08 7.51 28.18
N ASN A 45 25.91 8.83 28.06
CA ASN A 45 24.75 9.42 27.38
C ASN A 45 24.74 9.11 25.88
N ALA A 46 25.90 9.16 25.21
CA ALA A 46 26.02 8.85 23.78
C ALA A 46 25.72 7.37 23.47
N LEU A 47 26.23 6.46 24.30
CA LEU A 47 25.94 5.02 24.20
C LEU A 47 24.46 4.72 24.42
N LEU A 48 23.85 5.35 25.42
CA LEU A 48 22.42 5.21 25.70
C LEU A 48 21.58 5.69 24.51
N GLN A 49 21.98 6.79 23.89
CA GLN A 49 21.28 7.35 22.73
C GLN A 49 21.40 6.44 21.49
N ASP A 50 22.57 5.82 21.28
CA ASP A 50 22.77 4.84 20.21
C ASP A 50 21.93 3.57 20.43
N GLN A 51 21.82 3.10 21.67
CA GLN A 51 20.97 1.96 22.02
C GLN A 51 19.48 2.24 21.78
N ILE A 52 18.98 3.42 22.18
CA ILE A 52 17.59 3.83 21.92
C ILE A 52 17.32 3.89 20.42
N ARG A 53 18.26 4.45 19.64
CA ARG A 53 18.15 4.50 18.17
C ARG A 53 18.09 3.09 17.59
N LYS A 54 18.98 2.18 18.01
CA LYS A 54 18.98 0.79 17.54
C LYS A 54 17.68 0.07 17.88
N GLN A 55 17.11 0.28 19.06
CA GLN A 55 15.82 -0.30 19.46
C GLN A 55 14.65 0.21 18.60
N GLN A 56 14.68 1.46 18.16
CA GLN A 56 13.67 2.01 17.24
C GLN A 56 13.80 1.50 15.81
N LEU A 57 15.01 1.07 15.42
CA LEU A 57 15.30 0.52 14.09
C LEU A 57 15.01 -0.98 13.98
N ILE A 58 14.82 -1.69 15.11
CA ILE A 58 14.35 -3.08 15.08
C ILE A 58 12.95 -3.06 14.48
N PRO A 59 12.74 -3.62 13.27
CA PRO A 59 11.41 -3.73 12.72
C PRO A 59 10.61 -4.56 13.72
N LYS A 60 9.61 -3.95 14.37
CA LYS A 60 8.61 -4.75 15.10
C LYS A 60 8.12 -5.77 14.09
N PRO A 61 8.02 -7.07 14.46
CA PRO A 61 7.39 -8.04 13.59
C PRO A 61 5.97 -7.53 13.36
N GLN A 62 5.77 -6.81 12.26
CA GLN A 62 4.48 -6.65 11.68
C GLN A 62 4.09 -8.09 11.45
N LYS A 63 3.10 -8.57 12.22
CA LYS A 63 2.25 -9.64 11.74
C LYS A 63 1.84 -9.15 10.36
N SER A 64 2.53 -9.59 9.33
CA SER A 64 1.98 -9.55 8.00
C SER A 64 0.69 -10.32 8.20
N VAL A 65 -0.42 -9.61 8.30
CA VAL A 65 -1.75 -10.20 8.20
C VAL A 65 -1.94 -10.58 6.73
N SER A 66 -1.00 -11.35 6.20
CA SER A 66 -1.28 -12.44 5.31
C SER A 66 -1.26 -13.68 6.20
N GLU A 67 -2.10 -13.65 7.25
CA GLU A 67 -2.71 -14.89 7.66
C GLU A 67 -3.39 -15.37 6.37
N LYS A 68 -2.78 -16.36 5.72
CA LYS A 68 -3.44 -17.19 4.71
C LYS A 68 -4.60 -17.86 5.43
N LYS A 69 -5.61 -17.10 5.85
CA LYS A 69 -6.96 -17.58 5.98
C LYS A 69 -7.23 -18.04 4.56
N GLY A 70 -7.10 -19.34 4.33
CA GLY A 70 -7.31 -19.93 3.02
C GLY A 70 -8.61 -19.35 2.54
N ILE A 71 -8.55 -18.47 1.53
CA ILE A 71 -9.75 -17.95 0.92
C ILE A 71 -10.32 -19.19 0.26
N GLU A 72 -11.22 -19.85 0.99
CA GLU A 72 -11.96 -21.00 0.50
C GLU A 72 -12.57 -20.55 -0.81
N ARG A 73 -12.30 -21.29 -1.89
CA ARG A 73 -12.89 -20.97 -3.18
C ARG A 73 -14.39 -21.10 -2.99
N GLN A 74 -15.08 -19.97 -2.98
CA GLN A 74 -16.51 -19.96 -2.78
C GLN A 74 -17.18 -20.48 -4.05
N ALA A 75 -18.14 -21.37 -3.87
CA ALA A 75 -18.98 -21.83 -4.96
C ALA A 75 -19.76 -20.64 -5.55
N ILE A 76 -19.88 -20.61 -6.88
CA ILE A 76 -20.66 -19.61 -7.59
C ILE A 76 -22.13 -19.99 -7.46
N ARG A 77 -22.95 -19.04 -6.99
CA ARG A 77 -24.42 -19.18 -7.02
C ARG A 77 -24.94 -18.47 -8.26
N PHE A 78 -25.24 -19.23 -9.31
CA PHE A 78 -25.78 -18.68 -10.53
C PHE A 78 -27.23 -18.19 -10.33
N PRO A 79 -27.62 -17.05 -10.92
CA PRO A 79 -28.99 -16.58 -10.89
C PRO A 79 -29.88 -17.47 -11.77
N HIS A 80 -31.15 -17.59 -11.39
CA HIS A 80 -32.15 -18.18 -12.27
C HIS A 80 -32.62 -17.12 -13.27
N GLU A 81 -32.52 -17.42 -14.56
CA GLU A 81 -32.86 -16.51 -15.66
C GLU A 81 -33.92 -17.17 -16.56
N SER A 82 -34.85 -16.37 -17.09
CA SER A 82 -35.91 -16.86 -17.98
C SER A 82 -35.43 -17.07 -19.42
N ASN A 83 -34.53 -16.20 -19.90
CA ASN A 83 -33.88 -16.32 -21.21
C ASN A 83 -32.43 -16.76 -21.00
N CYS A 84 -32.18 -18.06 -21.06
CA CYS A 84 -30.89 -18.67 -20.81
C CYS A 84 -30.55 -19.75 -21.85
N HIS A 85 -29.26 -20.05 -21.98
CA HIS A 85 -28.74 -21.13 -22.82
C HIS A 85 -28.18 -22.24 -21.94
N GLN A 86 -28.40 -23.49 -22.32
CA GLN A 86 -27.76 -24.64 -21.69
C GLN A 86 -26.27 -24.63 -22.02
N ILE A 87 -25.42 -24.77 -21.01
CA ILE A 87 -23.96 -24.76 -21.17
C ILE A 87 -23.41 -26.12 -20.77
N ASP A 88 -23.03 -26.94 -21.73
CA ASP A 88 -22.48 -28.28 -21.49
C ASP A 88 -20.95 -28.25 -21.32
N LYS A 89 -20.29 -27.30 -21.99
CA LYS A 89 -18.83 -27.15 -21.96
C LYS A 89 -18.43 -25.69 -21.84
N VAL A 90 -17.40 -25.46 -21.02
CA VAL A 90 -16.73 -24.16 -20.94
C VAL A 90 -15.27 -24.29 -21.37
N TYR A 91 -14.87 -23.52 -22.37
CA TYR A 91 -13.51 -23.49 -22.91
C TYR A 91 -12.79 -22.20 -22.50
N LEU A 92 -11.52 -22.34 -22.11
CA LEU A 92 -10.62 -21.21 -21.87
C LEU A 92 -9.51 -21.24 -22.92
N ARG A 93 -9.50 -20.26 -23.82
CA ARG A 93 -8.43 -20.07 -24.80
C ARG A 93 -7.43 -19.07 -24.24
N GLN A 94 -6.16 -19.43 -24.16
CA GLN A 94 -5.10 -18.58 -23.64
C GLN A 94 -4.17 -18.18 -24.78
N ASP A 95 -3.77 -16.92 -24.82
CA ASP A 95 -2.77 -16.41 -25.77
C ASP A 95 -1.32 -16.72 -25.37
N SER A 96 -1.11 -17.13 -24.11
CA SER A 96 0.23 -17.37 -23.54
C SER A 96 0.25 -18.60 -22.64
N LYS A 97 1.12 -19.56 -22.98
CA LYS A 97 1.38 -20.77 -22.18
C LYS A 97 2.08 -20.49 -20.83
N LYS A 98 2.54 -19.24 -20.60
CA LYS A 98 3.16 -18.83 -19.32
C LYS A 98 2.11 -18.60 -18.21
N LEU A 99 0.82 -18.53 -18.57
CA LEU A 99 -0.27 -18.39 -17.60
C LEU A 99 -0.67 -19.76 -17.06
N HIS A 100 -0.37 -20.02 -15.79
CA HIS A 100 -0.73 -21.27 -15.11
C HIS A 100 -2.11 -21.14 -14.47
N LEU A 101 -3.17 -21.42 -15.24
CA LEU A 101 -4.55 -21.11 -14.87
C LEU A 101 -5.42 -22.34 -14.55
N GLU A 102 -4.81 -23.48 -14.21
CA GLU A 102 -5.56 -24.73 -14.02
C GLU A 102 -6.59 -24.66 -12.89
N LYS A 103 -6.37 -23.76 -11.93
CA LYS A 103 -7.30 -23.47 -10.83
C LYS A 103 -8.63 -22.87 -11.32
N LEU A 104 -8.68 -22.29 -12.52
CA LEU A 104 -9.92 -21.78 -13.12
C LEU A 104 -10.92 -22.89 -13.42
N ARG A 105 -10.46 -24.13 -13.61
CA ARG A 105 -11.32 -25.29 -13.89
C ARG A 105 -12.41 -25.46 -12.82
N TYR A 106 -12.08 -25.18 -11.56
CA TYR A 106 -13.01 -25.26 -10.44
C TYR A 106 -14.25 -24.37 -10.65
N PHE A 107 -14.08 -23.20 -11.26
CA PHE A 107 -15.18 -22.25 -11.50
C PHE A 107 -15.91 -22.58 -12.79
N THR A 108 -15.19 -22.96 -13.84
CA THR A 108 -15.82 -23.32 -15.13
C THR A 108 -16.68 -24.57 -15.00
N SER A 109 -16.26 -25.57 -14.22
CA SER A 109 -17.05 -26.80 -14.01
C SER A 109 -18.36 -26.56 -13.26
N GLN A 110 -18.49 -25.46 -12.50
CA GLN A 110 -19.75 -25.12 -11.84
C GLN A 110 -20.80 -24.55 -12.81
N ALA A 111 -20.34 -24.00 -13.95
CA ALA A 111 -21.20 -23.50 -15.01
C ALA A 111 -21.62 -24.60 -16.00
N GLU A 112 -20.82 -25.67 -16.12
CA GLU A 112 -21.16 -26.84 -16.94
C GLU A 112 -22.44 -27.52 -16.37
N GLY A 113 -23.42 -27.79 -17.24
CA GLY A 113 -24.74 -28.32 -16.91
C GLY A 113 -25.75 -27.31 -16.36
N GLN A 114 -25.44 -26.01 -16.39
CA GLN A 114 -26.36 -24.95 -15.95
C GLN A 114 -27.00 -24.23 -17.15
N CYS A 115 -28.22 -23.72 -16.95
CA CYS A 115 -28.81 -22.76 -17.88
C CYS A 115 -28.36 -21.35 -17.50
N LEU A 116 -27.51 -20.74 -18.32
CA LEU A 116 -26.96 -19.41 -18.05
C LEU A 116 -27.49 -18.39 -19.05
N GLY A 117 -28.02 -17.29 -18.54
CA GLY A 117 -28.29 -16.10 -19.32
C GLY A 117 -27.13 -15.11 -19.22
N ILE A 118 -27.41 -13.86 -19.60
CA ILE A 118 -26.40 -12.80 -19.62
C ILE A 118 -25.86 -12.52 -18.21
N ALA A 119 -26.71 -12.57 -17.18
CA ALA A 119 -26.27 -12.31 -15.81
C ALA A 119 -25.35 -13.43 -15.30
N GLY A 120 -25.70 -14.69 -15.55
CA GLY A 120 -24.89 -15.85 -15.18
C GLY A 120 -23.54 -15.90 -15.88
N ILE A 121 -23.50 -15.63 -17.18
CA ILE A 121 -22.24 -15.59 -17.96
C ILE A 121 -21.33 -14.45 -17.46
N ASN A 122 -21.89 -13.26 -17.20
CA ASN A 122 -21.13 -12.13 -16.67
C ASN A 122 -20.60 -12.40 -15.26
N LEU A 123 -21.37 -13.09 -14.41
CA LEU A 123 -20.93 -13.52 -13.09
C LEU A 123 -19.76 -14.50 -13.19
N LEU A 124 -19.82 -15.47 -14.10
CA LEU A 124 -18.72 -16.39 -14.36
C LEU A 124 -17.47 -15.63 -14.84
N ALA A 125 -17.61 -14.74 -15.83
CA ALA A 125 -16.52 -13.93 -16.37
C ALA A 125 -15.82 -13.12 -15.27
N LYS A 126 -16.60 -12.44 -14.43
CA LYS A 126 -16.09 -11.67 -13.28
C LYS A 126 -15.39 -12.57 -12.27
N THR A 127 -15.91 -13.76 -12.01
CA THR A 127 -15.30 -14.72 -11.08
C THR A 127 -13.96 -15.22 -11.62
N LEU A 128 -13.88 -15.57 -12.90
CA LEU A 128 -12.64 -15.97 -13.57
C LEU A 128 -11.60 -14.85 -13.53
N GLN A 129 -12.01 -13.61 -13.82
CA GLN A 129 -11.14 -12.44 -13.76
C GLN A 129 -10.59 -12.22 -12.35
N ASN A 130 -11.44 -12.32 -11.32
CA ASN A 130 -11.02 -12.18 -9.93
C ASN A 130 -10.05 -13.28 -9.50
N GLU A 131 -10.26 -14.52 -9.95
CA GLU A 131 -9.35 -15.62 -9.68
C GLU A 131 -8.00 -15.41 -10.37
N ILE A 132 -7.98 -14.93 -11.61
CA ILE A 132 -6.74 -14.55 -12.33
C ILE A 132 -5.95 -13.49 -11.54
N ILE A 133 -6.64 -12.46 -11.04
CA ILE A 133 -6.04 -11.43 -10.17
C ILE A 133 -5.50 -12.07 -8.89
N ARG A 134 -6.27 -12.97 -8.26
CA ARG A 134 -5.86 -13.68 -7.03
C ARG A 134 -4.62 -14.55 -7.24
N LEU A 135 -4.41 -15.07 -8.46
CA LEU A 135 -3.21 -15.82 -8.84
C LEU A 135 -2.00 -14.92 -9.12
N GLY A 136 -2.16 -13.59 -9.15
CA GLY A 136 -1.10 -12.61 -9.37
C GLY A 136 -0.97 -12.11 -10.81
N TYR A 137 -1.85 -12.55 -11.72
CA TYR A 137 -1.84 -12.14 -13.12
C TYR A 137 -2.67 -10.86 -13.35
N ILE A 138 -2.30 -9.77 -12.69
CA ILE A 138 -3.12 -8.55 -12.58
C ILE A 138 -3.38 -7.88 -13.94
N THR A 139 -2.41 -7.94 -14.86
CA THR A 139 -2.52 -7.33 -16.20
C THR A 139 -3.27 -8.20 -17.21
N THR A 140 -3.67 -9.42 -16.83
CA THR A 140 -4.37 -10.38 -17.69
C THR A 140 -5.89 -10.12 -17.69
N ARG A 141 -6.53 -10.27 -18.85
CA ARG A 141 -7.97 -10.02 -19.03
C ARG A 141 -8.71 -11.24 -19.54
N VAL A 142 -9.93 -11.44 -19.02
CA VAL A 142 -10.93 -12.37 -19.54
C VAL A 142 -11.83 -11.63 -20.52
N ASN A 143 -11.93 -12.13 -21.73
CA ASN A 143 -12.81 -11.63 -22.78
C ASN A 143 -13.85 -12.69 -23.16
N LEU A 144 -15.05 -12.22 -23.47
CA LEU A 144 -16.11 -13.04 -24.02
C LEU A 144 -16.28 -12.68 -25.50
N PRO A 145 -15.75 -13.49 -26.44
CA PRO A 145 -15.91 -13.22 -27.85
C PRO A 145 -17.38 -13.35 -28.27
N ASN A 146 -17.74 -12.70 -29.38
CA ASN A 146 -19.02 -12.95 -30.03
C ASN A 146 -19.04 -14.41 -30.50
N GLN A 147 -20.01 -15.17 -30.00
CA GLN A 147 -20.12 -16.61 -30.22
C GLN A 147 -21.60 -17.01 -30.20
N ASN A 148 -21.92 -18.06 -30.93
CA ASN A 148 -23.22 -18.69 -30.83
C ASN A 148 -23.17 -19.78 -29.75
N LEU A 149 -24.18 -19.80 -28.87
CA LEU A 149 -24.33 -20.78 -27.79
C LEU A 149 -25.28 -21.94 -28.16
N SER A 150 -25.72 -22.03 -29.41
CA SER A 150 -26.54 -23.15 -29.91
C SER A 150 -25.88 -24.52 -29.71
N ASP A 151 -24.55 -24.59 -29.78
CA ASP A 151 -23.78 -25.83 -29.56
C ASP A 151 -23.53 -26.13 -28.06
N HIS A 152 -24.15 -25.35 -27.17
CA HIS A 152 -24.00 -25.45 -25.71
C HIS A 152 -22.55 -25.29 -25.21
N ALA A 153 -21.69 -24.64 -26.01
CA ALA A 153 -20.29 -24.42 -25.71
C ALA A 153 -20.01 -22.94 -25.47
N LEU A 154 -19.58 -22.60 -24.25
CA LEU A 154 -19.18 -21.25 -23.86
C LEU A 154 -17.66 -21.12 -23.87
N THR A 155 -17.13 -20.17 -24.62
CA THR A 155 -15.68 -19.92 -24.74
C THR A 155 -15.32 -18.57 -24.15
N PHE A 156 -14.30 -18.54 -23.31
CA PHE A 156 -13.61 -17.31 -22.90
C PHE A 156 -12.21 -17.25 -23.49
N GLU A 157 -11.79 -16.04 -23.85
CA GLU A 157 -10.43 -15.73 -24.28
C GLU A 157 -9.68 -15.05 -23.14
N ILE A 158 -8.49 -15.54 -22.84
CA ILE A 158 -7.62 -15.03 -21.79
C ILE A 158 -6.41 -14.39 -22.43
N ASN A 159 -6.31 -13.07 -22.29
CA ASN A 159 -5.28 -12.27 -22.93
C ASN A 159 -4.26 -11.80 -21.89
N ALA A 160 -3.02 -12.25 -22.01
CA ALA A 160 -1.92 -11.93 -21.10
C ALA A 160 -1.44 -10.49 -21.33
N GLY A 161 -1.59 -9.63 -20.33
CA GLY A 161 -1.01 -8.29 -20.38
C GLY A 161 0.50 -8.32 -20.14
N LYS A 162 1.24 -7.55 -20.92
CA LYS A 162 2.69 -7.36 -20.79
C LYS A 162 2.99 -6.01 -20.16
N ILE A 163 4.05 -5.93 -19.36
CA ILE A 163 4.56 -4.65 -18.86
C ILE A 163 5.46 -4.07 -19.95
N GLY A 164 5.15 -2.85 -20.41
CA GLY A 164 5.92 -2.18 -21.45
C GLY A 164 7.20 -1.54 -20.90
N ASN A 165 7.05 -0.53 -20.03
CA ASN A 165 8.18 0.19 -19.44
C ASN A 165 7.96 0.37 -17.95
N ILE A 166 9.05 0.33 -17.19
CA ILE A 166 9.06 0.67 -15.77
C ILE A 166 9.89 1.95 -15.62
N VAL A 167 9.28 3.02 -15.10
CA VAL A 167 9.92 4.32 -14.93
C VAL A 167 10.04 4.64 -13.45
N VAL A 168 11.27 4.87 -13.00
CA VAL A 168 11.53 5.39 -11.65
C VAL A 168 11.50 6.92 -11.70
N ASN A 169 10.71 7.53 -10.82
CA ASN A 169 10.67 8.97 -10.72
C ASN A 169 11.95 9.48 -10.03
N LYS A 170 12.65 10.43 -10.66
CA LYS A 170 13.89 11.03 -10.12
C LYS A 170 13.68 11.77 -8.80
N ALA A 171 12.47 12.24 -8.51
CA ALA A 171 12.13 12.85 -7.23
C ALA A 171 12.14 11.86 -6.05
N SER A 172 12.14 10.55 -6.32
CA SER A 172 12.09 9.49 -5.32
C SER A 172 13.44 9.14 -4.69
N GLY A 173 14.53 9.85 -5.05
CA GLY A 173 15.89 9.60 -4.57
C GLY A 173 16.56 8.40 -5.25
N ASP A 174 17.90 8.40 -5.28
CA ASP A 174 18.72 7.43 -6.03
C ASP A 174 18.75 6.02 -5.41
N TYR A 175 18.02 5.78 -4.32
CA TYR A 175 18.01 4.50 -3.62
C TYR A 175 17.06 3.46 -4.24
N ILE A 176 16.21 3.85 -5.20
CA ILE A 176 15.29 2.94 -5.90
C ILE A 176 15.99 2.34 -7.12
N SER A 177 16.41 1.08 -7.00
CA SER A 177 17.00 0.30 -8.10
C SER A 177 16.03 -0.76 -8.61
N LEU A 178 15.66 -0.69 -9.89
CA LEU A 178 14.74 -1.66 -10.51
C LEU A 178 15.24 -3.10 -10.45
N ARG A 179 16.57 -3.30 -10.51
CA ARG A 179 17.18 -4.64 -10.44
C ARG A 179 16.80 -5.39 -9.15
N ASN A 180 16.64 -4.65 -8.05
CA ASN A 180 16.37 -5.22 -6.74
C ASN A 180 14.88 -5.13 -6.37
N THR A 181 14.14 -4.16 -6.91
CA THR A 181 12.71 -3.98 -6.63
C THR A 181 11.83 -4.95 -7.42
N LEU A 182 12.23 -5.31 -8.64
CA LEU A 182 11.47 -6.20 -9.53
C LEU A 182 12.36 -7.33 -10.08
N PRO A 183 12.83 -8.24 -9.21
CA PRO A 183 13.61 -9.38 -9.64
C PRO A 183 12.78 -10.25 -10.60
N GLY A 184 13.22 -10.36 -11.86
CA GLY A 184 12.58 -11.16 -12.92
C GLY A 184 11.95 -10.36 -14.07
N PHE A 185 11.95 -9.03 -14.04
CA PHE A 185 11.44 -8.17 -15.13
C PHE A 185 12.54 -7.55 -16.01
N VAL A 186 13.78 -8.04 -15.91
CA VAL A 186 14.89 -7.61 -16.76
C VAL A 186 15.03 -8.65 -17.88
N GLU A 187 14.43 -8.37 -19.03
CA GLU A 187 14.70 -9.03 -20.31
C GLU A 187 15.48 -8.05 -21.19
#